data_AF-A0A7C3V5L8-F1
#
_entry.id   AF-A0A7C3V5L8-F1
#
_cell.length_a   1.000
_cell.length_b   1.000
_cell.length_c   1.000
_cell.angle_alpha   90.00
_cell.angle_beta   90.00
_cell.angle_gamma   90.00
#
_symmetry.space_group_name_H-M   'P 1'
#
loop_
_entity.id
_entity.type
_entity.pdbx_description
1 polymer ?
#
loop_
_entity_poly.entity_id
_entity_poly.type
_entity_poly.pdbx_seq_one_letter_code
_entity_poly.pdbx_strand_id
1 'polypeptide(L)'
;MFGYSWGPILILLVIVLLLFGHKRLPELGESIGKAIKSFKKAHDDPESLTQNPEGGTTGAASETRKNLCPHCRQELGGDFAFCPHCGHNLKSV
;
A
#
# COMPACT_ATOMS: atom_id res chain seq x y z
N MET A 1 13.66 -30.58 13.76
CA MET A 1 14.50 -30.01 12.68
C MET A 1 14.07 -28.57 12.37
N PHE A 2 14.03 -27.69 13.38
CA PHE A 2 13.58 -26.29 13.22
C PHE A 2 14.52 -25.36 14.00
N GLY A 3 15.82 -25.52 13.76
CA GLY A 3 16.89 -24.76 14.41
C GLY A 3 17.39 -23.57 13.59
N TYR A 4 16.85 -23.31 12.40
CA TYR A 4 17.12 -22.08 11.66
C TYR A 4 16.20 -20.98 12.17
N SER A 5 16.48 -20.57 13.41
CA SER A 5 15.87 -19.44 14.08
C SER A 5 15.90 -18.19 13.18
N TRP A 6 15.01 -17.22 13.37
CA TRP A 6 15.03 -15.94 12.65
C TRP A 6 16.29 -15.08 12.93
N GLY A 7 17.12 -15.48 13.91
CA GLY A 7 18.36 -14.79 14.29
C GLY A 7 19.37 -14.55 13.16
N PRO A 8 19.80 -15.56 12.38
CA PRO A 8 20.76 -15.39 11.28
C PRO A 8 20.17 -14.54 10.15
N ILE A 9 18.86 -14.63 9.89
CA ILE A 9 18.18 -13.82 8.87
C ILE A 9 18.22 -12.33 9.24
N LEU A 10 17.95 -12.00 10.51
CA LEU A 10 18.07 -10.62 11.01
C LEU A 10 19.52 -10.12 11.00
N ILE A 11 20.51 -10.95 11.38
CA ILE A 11 21.92 -10.56 11.35
C ILE A 11 22.37 -10.23 9.91
N LEU A 12 21.95 -11.04 8.94
CA LEU A 12 22.28 -10.84 7.52
C LEU A 12 21.63 -9.55 6.99
N LEU A 13 20.36 -9.33 7.34
CA LEU A 13 19.64 -8.10 6.99
C LEU A 13 20.40 -6.86 7.48
N VAL A 14 20.82 -6.85 8.75
CA VAL A 14 21.56 -5.71 9.34
C VAL A 14 22.90 -5.47 8.62
N ILE A 15 23.65 -6.51 8.30
CA ILE A 15 24.91 -6.39 7.54
C ILE A 15 24.65 -5.77 6.16
N VAL A 16 23.62 -6.22 5.45
CA VAL A 16 23.22 -5.65 4.16
C VAL A 16 22.81 -4.19 4.30
N LEU A 17 22.04 -3.82 5.33
CA LEU A 17 21.68 -2.42 5.59
C LEU A 17 22.89 -1.55 5.92
N LEU A 18 23.91 -2.08 6.59
CA LEU A 18 25.16 -1.36 6.86
C LEU A 18 25.98 -1.13 5.59
N LEU A 19 26.08 -2.13 4.71
CA LEU A 19 26.84 -2.04 3.46
C LEU A 19 26.15 -1.16 2.41
N PHE A 20 24.85 -1.39 2.18
CA PHE A 20 24.07 -0.67 1.18
C PHE A 20 23.50 0.66 1.71
N GLY A 21 23.40 0.81 3.03
CA GLY A 21 22.78 1.96 3.69
C GLY A 21 21.25 1.89 3.71
N HIS A 22 20.65 2.49 4.74
CA HIS A 22 19.19 2.56 4.94
C HIS A 22 18.42 3.31 3.84
N LYS A 23 19.10 4.09 2.98
CA LYS A 23 18.47 4.86 1.90
C LYS A 23 18.26 4.05 0.61
N ARG A 24 19.07 3.03 0.35
CA ARG A 24 19.05 2.31 -0.94
C ARG A 24 17.98 1.24 -1.01
N LEU A 25 17.66 0.57 0.10
CA LEU A 25 16.59 -0.43 0.15
C LEU A 25 15.19 0.09 -0.24
N PRO A 26 14.69 1.23 0.29
CA PRO A 26 13.38 1.73 -0.12
C PRO A 26 13.36 2.19 -1.59
N GLU A 27 14.47 2.76 -2.07
CA GLU A 27 14.64 3.21 -3.46
C GLU A 27 14.58 2.02 -4.45
N LEU A 28 15.29 0.93 -4.14
CA LEU A 28 15.23 -0.33 -4.89
C LEU A 28 13.85 -0.99 -4.78
N GLY A 29 13.26 -1.00 -3.58
CA GLY A 29 11.95 -1.58 -3.32
C GLY A 29 10.82 -0.86 -4.04
N GLU A 30 10.90 0.46 -4.23
CA GLU A 30 9.89 1.22 -4.98
C GLU A 30 9.91 0.86 -6.47
N SER A 31 11.09 0.69 -7.06
CA SER A 31 11.24 0.27 -8.46
C SER A 31 10.74 -1.15 -8.70
N ILE A 32 11.12 -2.10 -7.83
CA ILE A 32 10.68 -3.50 -7.88
C ILE A 32 9.18 -3.60 -7.57
N GLY A 33 8.69 -2.82 -6.61
CA GLY A 33 7.28 -2.79 -6.23
C GLY A 33 6.37 -2.33 -7.36
N LYS A 34 6.78 -1.31 -8.14
CA LYS A 34 6.07 -0.87 -9.35
C LYS A 34 6.03 -1.97 -10.40
N ALA A 35 7.15 -2.66 -10.64
CA ALA A 35 7.20 -3.78 -11.57
C ALA A 35 6.26 -4.92 -11.14
N ILE A 36 6.37 -5.38 -9.89
CA ILE A 36 5.51 -6.45 -9.33
C ILE A 36 4.03 -6.05 -9.39
N LYS A 37 3.69 -4.78 -9.12
CA LYS A 37 2.31 -4.29 -9.20
C LYS A 37 1.75 -4.38 -10.63
N SER A 38 2.55 -4.00 -11.63
CA SER A 38 2.17 -4.15 -13.04
C SER A 38 2.07 -5.61 -13.47
N PHE A 39 2.98 -6.48 -13.00
CA PHE A 39 2.92 -7.92 -13.26
C PHE A 39 1.67 -8.55 -12.63
N LYS A 40 1.34 -8.18 -11.39
CA LYS A 40 0.13 -8.67 -10.70
C LYS A 40 -1.13 -8.20 -11.43
N LYS A 41 -1.18 -6.94 -11.88
CA LYS A 41 -2.32 -6.39 -12.63
C LYS A 41 -2.52 -7.10 -13.97
N ALA A 42 -1.45 -7.37 -14.70
CA ALA A 42 -1.50 -8.11 -15.97
C ALA A 42 -1.93 -9.58 -15.80
N HIS A 43 -1.62 -10.19 -14.65
CA HIS A 43 -2.02 -11.56 -14.34
C HIS A 43 -3.48 -11.67 -13.86
N ASP A 44 -3.96 -10.72 -13.06
CA ASP A 44 -5.34 -10.71 -12.54
C ASP A 44 -6.37 -10.27 -13.59
N ASP A 45 -5.99 -9.34 -14.49
CA ASP A 45 -6.91 -8.73 -15.43
C ASP A 45 -6.23 -8.50 -16.80
N PRO A 46 -6.29 -9.49 -17.71
CA PRO A 46 -5.60 -9.45 -19.00
C PRO A 46 -6.17 -8.41 -19.98
N GLU A 47 -7.35 -7.83 -19.71
CA GLU A 47 -8.03 -6.84 -20.57
C GLU A 47 -7.73 -5.38 -20.16
N SER A 48 -7.28 -5.12 -18.92
CA SER A 48 -7.04 -3.77 -18.38
C SER A 48 -5.73 -3.08 -18.80
N LEU A 49 -4.94 -3.65 -19.71
CA LEU A 49 -3.64 -3.08 -20.14
C LEU A 49 -3.74 -1.79 -20.98
N THR A 50 -4.96 -1.36 -21.38
CA THR A 50 -5.16 -0.24 -22.32
C THR A 50 -5.57 1.10 -21.68
N GLN A 51 -5.79 1.19 -20.36
CA GLN A 51 -6.14 2.47 -19.73
C GLN A 51 -5.11 2.97 -18.69
N ASN A 52 -4.46 4.06 -19.10
CA ASN A 52 -3.91 5.15 -18.29
C ASN A 52 -2.45 5.02 -17.75
N PRO A 53 -1.53 5.92 -18.16
CA PRO A 53 -0.17 6.00 -17.65
C PRO A 53 -0.08 6.92 -16.42
N GLU A 54 -0.84 6.68 -15.36
CA GLU A 54 -0.69 7.41 -14.09
C GLU A 54 -0.85 6.42 -12.92
N GLY A 55 0.25 6.12 -12.22
CA GLY A 55 0.33 4.95 -11.33
C GLY A 55 1.30 5.07 -10.16
N GLY A 56 1.22 6.19 -9.44
CA GLY A 56 1.35 6.32 -7.97
C GLY A 56 2.41 5.52 -7.20
N THR A 57 3.34 6.26 -6.61
CA THR A 57 3.94 5.97 -5.29
C THR A 57 2.83 5.66 -4.28
N THR A 58 2.92 4.55 -3.56
CA THR A 58 2.47 4.40 -2.15
C THR A 58 2.89 3.01 -1.66
N GLY A 59 3.80 2.99 -0.70
CA GLY A 59 3.95 1.90 0.26
C GLY A 59 3.57 2.43 1.64
N ALA A 60 2.27 2.41 1.94
CA ALA A 60 1.65 2.12 3.25
C ALA A 60 0.18 2.58 3.27
N ALA A 61 -0.70 1.63 3.62
CA ALA A 61 -2.12 1.77 4.00
C ALA A 61 -3.19 1.92 2.90
N SER A 62 -3.98 0.84 2.74
CA SER A 62 -5.44 0.81 2.54
C SER A 62 -6.03 1.57 1.34
N GLU A 63 -6.49 0.83 0.32
CA GLU A 63 -7.42 1.36 -0.68
C GLU A 63 -8.58 0.38 -0.92
N THR A 64 -9.44 0.23 0.10
CA THR A 64 -10.77 -0.36 -0.04
C THR A 64 -11.79 0.79 -0.05
N ARG A 65 -12.39 1.04 -1.22
CA ARG A 65 -13.70 1.69 -1.46
C ARG A 65 -13.98 2.98 -0.65
N LYS A 66 -13.62 4.14 -1.19
CA LYS A 66 -14.08 5.45 -0.69
C LYS A 66 -15.60 5.59 -0.94
N ASN A 67 -16.40 5.55 0.11
CA ASN A 67 -17.84 5.86 0.05
C ASN A 67 -18.04 7.35 0.36
N LEU A 68 -18.91 8.02 -0.41
CA LEU A 68 -19.18 9.47 -0.27
C LEU A 68 -20.17 9.74 0.88
N CYS A 69 -19.91 10.82 1.61
CA CYS A 69 -20.82 11.34 2.64
C CYS A 69 -21.98 12.15 2.01
N PRO A 70 -23.27 11.82 2.26
CA PRO A 70 -24.41 12.47 1.62
C PRO A 70 -24.70 13.90 2.10
N HIS A 71 -24.03 14.40 3.13
CA HIS A 71 -24.30 15.73 3.72
C HIS A 71 -23.24 16.81 3.41
N CYS A 72 -21.98 16.41 3.16
CA CYS A 72 -20.87 17.34 2.87
C CYS A 72 -20.13 17.00 1.54
N ARG A 73 -20.53 15.91 0.85
CA ARG A 73 -19.99 15.42 -0.45
C ARG A 73 -18.47 15.37 -0.55
N GLN A 74 -17.81 15.04 0.55
CA GLN A 74 -16.36 14.85 0.60
C GLN A 74 -16.03 13.36 0.62
N GLU A 75 -14.96 12.97 -0.08
CA GLU A 75 -14.51 11.58 -0.15
C GLU A 75 -13.94 11.12 1.20
N LEU A 76 -14.52 10.07 1.78
CA LEU A 76 -14.06 9.48 3.04
C LEU A 76 -13.15 8.28 2.75
N GLY A 77 -11.91 8.37 3.21
CA GLY A 77 -10.90 7.31 3.07
C GLY A 77 -11.03 6.20 4.13
N GLY A 78 -12.21 5.59 4.30
CA GLY A 78 -12.41 4.40 5.15
C GLY A 78 -13.75 4.33 5.90
N ASP A 79 -13.95 3.23 6.64
CA ASP A 79 -15.13 2.91 7.45
C ASP A 79 -15.18 3.67 8.80
N PHE A 80 -15.28 5.00 8.77
CA PHE A 80 -15.40 5.79 10.00
C PHE A 80 -16.87 5.99 10.38
N ALA A 81 -17.24 5.68 11.63
CA ALA A 81 -18.61 5.80 12.15
C ALA A 81 -19.10 7.27 12.28
N PHE A 82 -18.18 8.23 12.26
CA PHE A 82 -18.43 9.67 12.38
C PHE A 82 -17.57 10.45 11.37
N CYS A 83 -18.15 11.47 10.72
CA CYS A 83 -17.42 12.32 9.78
C CYS A 83 -16.56 13.36 10.53
N PRO A 84 -15.22 13.40 10.37
CA PRO A 84 -14.33 14.27 11.15
C PRO A 84 -14.45 15.77 10.81
N HIS A 85 -15.14 16.13 9.73
CA HIS A 85 -15.29 17.52 9.27
C HIS A 85 -16.66 18.14 9.58
N CYS A 86 -17.69 17.32 9.79
CA CYS A 86 -19.07 17.76 10.02
C CYS A 86 -19.70 17.14 11.29
N GLY A 87 -19.02 16.20 11.98
CA GLY A 87 -19.47 15.59 13.25
C GLY A 87 -20.70 14.66 13.16
N HIS A 88 -21.28 14.49 11.97
CA HIS A 88 -22.50 13.71 11.76
C HIS A 88 -22.21 12.20 11.74
N ASN A 89 -23.14 11.43 12.30
CA ASN A 89 -23.08 9.97 12.31
C ASN A 89 -23.48 9.41 10.94
N LEU A 90 -22.66 8.54 10.37
CA LEU A 90 -22.85 7.97 9.02
C LEU A 90 -23.42 6.55 9.04
N LYS A 91 -23.67 5.99 10.23
CA LYS A 91 -24.14 4.60 10.41
C LYS A 91 -25.68 4.49 10.50
N SER A 92 -26.41 5.61 10.51
CA SER A 92 -27.87 5.65 10.71
C SER A 92 -28.69 6.06 9.47
N VAL A 93 -28.10 6.02 8.25
CA VAL A 93 -28.80 6.23 6.96
C VAL A 93 -28.68 4.99 6.11
#